data_AF-A0A2U1Q332-F1
#
_entry.id   AF-A0A2U1Q332-F1
#
_cell.length_a   1.000
_cell.length_b   1.000
_cell.length_c   1.000
_cell.angle_alpha   90.00
_cell.angle_beta   90.00
_cell.angle_gamma   90.00
#
_symmetry.space_group_name_H-M   'P 1'
#
loop_
_entity.id
_entity.type
_entity.pdbx_description
1 polymer ?
#
loop_
_entity_poly.entity_id
_entity_poly.type
_entity_poly.pdbx_seq_one_letter_code
_entity_poly.pdbx_strand_id
1 'polypeptide(L)'
;MASSSSTSEGTWSCPFKGFHCCISGVCGSKGISRMISHLKSVHLSTDERKNVLREAITTDYNLFRELEVTLKVFDQWMCGKCMKLHALSRACHHPDGLVRFSEGMRDGSGNIVGILMPPTNELPAKVNGGLVFDVELLDRVFKTPINTVKSIPHNCRYAFNQALKTTLYRVVAKPGSVDEWVKLLLFPRCTLQVFKPRNRQESRSGNRKNLQSRSILNALATWGDEGGITSLVESVLNSSGVGFLGHEGSDKQEEKSKAIRSVNSNSDLSYTMHII
;
A
#
# COMPACT_ATOMS: atom_id res chain seq x y z
N MET A 1 -42.27 -10.77 -5.64
CA MET A 1 -41.18 -9.86 -6.03
C MET A 1 -39.86 -10.59 -5.80
N ALA A 2 -39.27 -11.11 -6.87
CA ALA A 2 -38.01 -11.83 -6.81
C ALA A 2 -36.90 -10.83 -7.19
N SER A 3 -36.05 -10.49 -6.23
CA SER A 3 -34.84 -9.70 -6.48
C SER A 3 -33.81 -10.63 -7.10
N SER A 4 -33.67 -10.53 -8.42
CA SER A 4 -32.63 -11.17 -9.22
C SER A 4 -31.24 -10.71 -8.75
N SER A 5 -30.56 -11.58 -8.02
CA SER A 5 -29.16 -11.40 -7.63
C SER A 5 -28.29 -11.52 -8.86
N SER A 6 -27.65 -10.41 -9.25
CA SER A 6 -26.70 -10.36 -10.36
C SER A 6 -25.49 -11.23 -10.04
N THR A 7 -25.47 -12.45 -10.59
CA THR A 7 -24.31 -13.32 -10.58
C THR A 7 -23.20 -12.65 -11.37
N SER A 8 -22.20 -12.10 -10.67
CA SER A 8 -20.96 -11.71 -11.31
C SER A 8 -20.27 -12.98 -11.83
N GLU A 9 -20.42 -13.27 -13.12
CA GLU A 9 -19.64 -14.26 -13.86
C GLU A 9 -18.18 -13.80 -13.96
N GLY A 10 -17.46 -13.92 -12.85
CA GLY A 10 -16.00 -13.81 -12.79
C GLY A 10 -15.37 -15.19 -12.68
N THR A 11 -14.29 -15.43 -13.41
CA THR A 11 -13.38 -16.54 -13.11
C THR A 11 -12.69 -16.22 -11.80
N TRP A 12 -13.06 -16.92 -10.72
CA TRP A 12 -12.42 -16.76 -9.41
C TRP A 12 -11.09 -17.51 -9.37
N SER A 13 -10.05 -16.86 -8.88
CA SER A 13 -8.80 -17.53 -8.53
C SER A 13 -8.92 -18.23 -7.18
N CYS A 14 -8.34 -19.42 -7.07
CA CYS A 14 -8.22 -20.14 -5.82
C CYS A 14 -7.27 -19.38 -4.88
N PRO A 15 -7.69 -19.08 -3.63
CA PRO A 15 -6.86 -18.38 -2.65
C PRO A 15 -5.63 -19.20 -2.22
N PHE A 16 -5.62 -20.50 -2.49
CA PHE A 16 -4.49 -21.39 -2.21
C PHE A 16 -3.62 -21.64 -3.45
N LYS A 17 -3.54 -20.65 -4.36
CA LYS A 17 -2.61 -20.71 -5.48
C LYS A 17 -1.18 -20.93 -4.97
N GLY A 18 -0.48 -21.86 -5.59
CA GLY A 18 0.87 -22.30 -5.18
C GLY A 18 0.87 -23.47 -4.19
N PHE A 19 -0.27 -23.85 -3.60
CA PHE A 19 -0.36 -24.98 -2.67
C PHE A 19 -0.92 -26.24 -3.34
N HIS A 20 -0.49 -27.42 -2.86
CA HIS A 20 -1.13 -28.72 -3.15
C HIS A 20 -1.53 -28.94 -4.62
N CYS A 21 -0.59 -28.69 -5.54
CA CYS A 21 -0.74 -28.81 -7.01
C CYS A 21 -1.60 -27.73 -7.70
N CYS A 22 -2.05 -26.70 -6.99
CA CYS A 22 -2.82 -25.58 -7.54
C CYS A 22 -1.89 -24.49 -8.11
N ILE A 23 -1.26 -24.76 -9.26
CA ILE A 23 -0.18 -23.90 -9.83
C ILE A 23 -0.72 -22.55 -10.35
N SER A 24 -1.79 -22.56 -11.15
CA SER A 24 -2.30 -21.34 -11.79
C SER A 24 -3.29 -20.57 -10.91
N GLY A 25 -3.86 -21.22 -9.90
CA GLY A 25 -5.00 -20.71 -9.15
C GLY A 25 -6.29 -20.65 -9.97
N VAL A 26 -6.28 -20.99 -11.26
CA VAL A 26 -7.47 -20.94 -12.09
C VAL A 26 -8.19 -22.28 -11.97
N CYS A 27 -9.33 -22.29 -11.27
CA CYS A 27 -10.26 -23.40 -11.40
C CYS A 27 -10.81 -23.37 -12.82
N GLY A 28 -10.56 -24.40 -13.62
CA GLY A 28 -11.01 -24.50 -15.02
C GLY A 28 -12.52 -24.52 -15.22
N SER A 29 -13.32 -24.10 -14.23
CA SER A 29 -14.76 -24.03 -14.34
C SER A 29 -15.38 -22.92 -13.49
N LYS A 30 -16.41 -22.28 -14.05
CA LYS A 30 -17.10 -21.10 -13.50
C LYS A 30 -17.99 -21.46 -12.30
N GLY A 31 -18.06 -20.58 -11.31
CA GLY A 31 -19.08 -20.58 -10.25
C GLY A 31 -18.59 -20.98 -8.84
N ILE A 32 -19.28 -20.42 -7.83
CA ILE A 32 -18.96 -20.57 -6.40
C ILE A 32 -18.95 -22.03 -5.96
N SER A 33 -19.97 -22.81 -6.34
CA SER A 33 -20.07 -24.23 -5.93
C SER A 33 -18.90 -25.07 -6.43
N ARG A 34 -18.39 -24.77 -7.63
CA ARG A 34 -17.24 -25.49 -8.20
C ARG A 34 -15.95 -25.11 -7.48
N MET A 35 -15.79 -23.84 -7.12
CA MET A 35 -14.66 -23.39 -6.31
C MET A 35 -14.68 -24.06 -4.93
N ILE A 36 -15.83 -24.09 -4.24
CA ILE A 36 -15.95 -24.79 -2.95
C ILE A 36 -15.60 -26.28 -3.08
N SER A 37 -16.06 -26.93 -4.16
CA SER A 37 -15.71 -28.33 -4.42
C SER A 37 -14.21 -28.50 -4.64
N HIS A 38 -13.56 -27.61 -5.38
CA HIS A 38 -12.11 -27.61 -5.58
C HIS A 38 -11.34 -27.44 -4.27
N LEU A 39 -11.73 -26.47 -3.42
CA LEU A 39 -11.11 -26.28 -2.12
C LEU A 39 -11.21 -27.57 -1.27
N LYS A 40 -12.39 -28.20 -1.26
CA LYS A 40 -12.62 -29.45 -0.50
C LYS A 40 -11.80 -30.62 -1.03
N SER A 41 -11.76 -30.84 -2.34
CA SER A 41 -11.10 -32.02 -2.92
C SER A 41 -9.58 -31.88 -3.04
N VAL A 42 -9.08 -30.67 -3.30
CA VAL A 42 -7.65 -30.42 -3.53
C VAL A 42 -6.95 -29.99 -2.25
N HIS A 43 -7.53 -29.04 -1.51
CA HIS A 43 -6.83 -28.38 -0.41
C HIS A 43 -7.20 -28.96 0.96
N LEU A 44 -8.44 -29.40 1.14
CA LEU A 44 -8.99 -29.82 2.44
C LEU A 44 -9.32 -31.32 2.51
N SER A 45 -8.72 -32.13 1.64
CA SER A 45 -9.03 -33.56 1.49
C SER A 45 -8.38 -34.46 2.53
N THR A 46 -7.15 -34.16 2.95
CA THR A 46 -6.41 -34.93 3.97
C THR A 46 -6.03 -34.05 5.14
N ASP A 47 -5.76 -34.66 6.30
CA ASP A 47 -5.40 -33.90 7.49
C ASP A 47 -4.01 -33.27 7.38
N GLU A 48 -3.06 -33.91 6.68
CA GLU A 48 -1.75 -33.32 6.37
C GLU A 48 -1.90 -32.01 5.58
N ARG A 49 -2.73 -32.01 4.53
CA ARG A 49 -2.95 -30.80 3.71
C ARG A 49 -3.65 -29.69 4.51
N LYS A 50 -4.62 -30.06 5.35
CA LYS A 50 -5.28 -29.13 6.25
C LYS A 50 -4.29 -28.51 7.24
N ASN A 51 -3.36 -29.30 7.78
CA ASN A 51 -2.34 -28.81 8.71
C ASN A 51 -1.39 -27.82 8.04
N VAL A 52 -0.87 -28.15 6.85
CA VAL A 52 -0.01 -27.24 6.07
C VAL A 52 -0.72 -25.92 5.77
N LEU A 53 -2.00 -25.97 5.37
CA LEU A 53 -2.76 -24.75 5.11
C LEU A 53 -3.06 -23.98 6.38
N ARG A 54 -3.38 -24.65 7.49
CA ARG A 54 -3.59 -23.99 8.77
C ARG A 54 -2.35 -23.21 9.19
N GLU A 55 -1.18 -23.83 9.09
CA GLU A 55 0.11 -23.19 9.38
C GLU A 55 0.36 -21.99 8.46
N ALA A 56 0.17 -22.17 7.15
CA ALA A 56 0.32 -21.10 6.18
C ALA A 56 -0.65 -19.93 6.46
N ILE A 57 -1.92 -20.21 6.72
CA ILE A 57 -2.94 -19.20 7.06
C ILE A 57 -2.60 -18.49 8.38
N THR A 58 -1.97 -19.18 9.34
CA THR A 58 -1.57 -18.62 10.64
C THR A 58 -0.33 -17.71 10.51
N THR A 59 0.46 -17.86 9.46
CA THR A 59 1.73 -17.16 9.29
C THR A 59 1.68 -16.07 8.21
N ASP A 60 0.96 -16.33 7.11
CA ASP A 60 0.88 -15.43 5.97
C ASP A 60 -0.38 -14.56 6.07
N TYR A 61 -0.14 -13.28 6.40
CA TYR A 61 -1.18 -12.26 6.48
C TYR A 61 -1.94 -12.08 5.15
N ASN A 62 -1.24 -12.07 4.01
CA ASN A 62 -1.88 -11.85 2.72
C ASN A 62 -2.78 -13.03 2.35
N LEU A 63 -2.31 -14.26 2.60
CA LEU A 63 -3.09 -15.46 2.41
C LEU A 63 -4.34 -15.46 3.30
N PHE A 64 -4.21 -15.06 4.57
CA PHE A 64 -5.34 -14.95 5.48
C PHE A 64 -6.40 -13.99 4.96
N ARG A 65 -6.00 -12.77 4.53
CA ARG A 65 -6.92 -11.76 4.01
C ARG A 65 -7.57 -12.17 2.68
N GLU A 66 -6.80 -12.76 1.76
CA GLU A 66 -7.33 -13.23 0.47
C GLU A 66 -8.37 -14.34 0.68
N LEU A 67 -8.09 -15.28 1.59
CA LEU A 67 -9.02 -16.33 1.97
C LEU A 67 -10.29 -15.76 2.62
N GLU A 68 -10.15 -14.81 3.55
CA GLU A 68 -11.28 -14.15 4.22
C GLU A 68 -12.22 -13.47 3.22
N VAL A 69 -11.67 -12.67 2.30
CA VAL A 69 -12.45 -12.01 1.23
C VAL A 69 -13.16 -13.05 0.36
N THR A 70 -12.46 -14.11 -0.01
CA THR A 70 -13.00 -15.20 -0.83
C THR A 70 -14.18 -15.88 -0.14
N LEU A 71 -14.04 -16.21 1.15
CA LEU A 71 -15.09 -16.86 1.92
C LEU A 71 -16.32 -15.96 2.10
N LYS A 72 -16.10 -14.65 2.28
CA LYS A 72 -17.17 -13.65 2.34
C LYS A 72 -17.99 -13.60 1.06
N VAL A 73 -17.34 -13.63 -0.10
CA VAL A 73 -18.03 -13.66 -1.41
C VAL A 73 -18.83 -14.94 -1.58
N PHE A 74 -18.39 -16.05 -0.99
CA PHE A 74 -19.05 -17.35 -1.13
C PHE A 74 -20.14 -17.62 -0.09
N ASP A 75 -20.43 -16.66 0.80
CA ASP A 75 -21.28 -16.86 1.97
C ASP A 75 -20.88 -18.12 2.76
N GLN A 76 -19.57 -18.33 2.89
CA GLN A 76 -18.98 -19.43 3.64
C GLN A 76 -18.14 -18.91 4.80
N TRP A 77 -17.93 -19.75 5.79
CA TRP A 77 -16.89 -19.59 6.81
C TRP A 77 -16.07 -20.87 6.94
N MET A 78 -14.84 -20.74 7.42
CA MET A 78 -13.93 -21.84 7.66
C MET A 78 -13.74 -22.05 9.16
N CYS A 79 -13.92 -23.28 9.62
CA CYS A 79 -13.55 -23.66 10.98
C CYS A 79 -12.05 -23.93 11.05
N GLY A 80 -11.32 -23.14 11.81
CA GLY A 80 -9.88 -23.26 12.05
C GLY A 80 -9.47 -24.56 12.73
N LYS A 81 -10.32 -25.12 13.61
CA LYS A 81 -10.04 -26.38 14.30
C LYS A 81 -9.96 -27.55 13.33
N CYS A 82 -10.96 -27.76 12.47
CA CYS A 82 -11.02 -28.91 11.56
C CYS A 82 -10.77 -28.58 10.09
N MET A 83 -10.52 -27.31 9.76
CA MET A 83 -10.32 -26.78 8.40
C MET A 83 -11.47 -27.10 7.45
N LYS A 84 -12.71 -27.17 7.95
CA LYS A 84 -13.91 -27.40 7.12
C LYS A 84 -14.61 -26.09 6.76
N LEU A 85 -15.17 -26.07 5.56
CA LEU A 85 -16.01 -24.99 5.06
C LEU A 85 -17.48 -25.24 5.39
N HIS A 86 -18.15 -24.19 5.86
CA HIS A 86 -19.54 -24.20 6.27
C HIS A 86 -20.25 -22.98 5.70
N ALA A 87 -21.55 -23.11 5.39
CA ALA A 87 -22.39 -21.95 5.13
C ALA A 87 -22.53 -21.11 6.42
N LEU A 88 -22.75 -19.80 6.29
CA LEU A 88 -22.88 -18.89 7.46
C LEU A 88 -23.96 -19.34 8.46
N SER A 89 -25.02 -19.99 8.00
CA SER A 89 -26.11 -20.52 8.85
C SER A 89 -25.78 -21.84 9.56
N ARG A 90 -24.65 -22.47 9.26
CA ARG A 90 -24.28 -23.80 9.77
C ARG A 90 -23.19 -23.70 10.82
N ALA A 91 -23.35 -24.48 11.88
CA ALA A 91 -22.35 -24.65 12.92
C ALA A 91 -21.41 -25.84 12.60
N CYS A 92 -20.20 -25.81 13.15
CA CYS A 92 -19.26 -26.93 13.11
C CYS A 92 -19.31 -27.71 14.42
N HIS A 93 -19.55 -29.02 14.31
CA HIS A 93 -19.62 -29.94 15.44
C HIS A 93 -18.25 -30.53 15.75
N HIS A 94 -17.83 -30.43 17.01
CA HIS A 94 -16.64 -31.05 17.54
C HIS A 94 -16.95 -31.80 18.85
N PRO A 95 -16.10 -32.75 19.28
CA PRO A 95 -16.29 -33.47 20.54
C PRO A 95 -16.31 -32.54 21.77
N ASP A 96 -15.60 -31.42 21.71
CA ASP A 96 -15.49 -30.40 22.76
C ASP A 96 -16.59 -29.32 22.70
N GLY A 97 -17.50 -29.39 21.71
CA GLY A 97 -18.65 -28.50 21.61
C GLY A 97 -18.96 -28.01 20.20
N LEU A 98 -19.82 -26.99 20.14
CA LEU A 98 -20.33 -26.43 18.90
C LEU A 98 -19.64 -25.09 18.59
N VAL A 99 -19.00 -24.98 17.43
CA VAL A 99 -18.44 -23.71 16.94
C VAL A 99 -19.43 -23.09 15.96
N ARG A 100 -19.81 -21.83 16.19
CA ARG A 100 -20.73 -21.09 15.31
C ARG A 100 -20.02 -19.92 14.65
N PHE A 101 -20.44 -19.61 13.44
CA PHE A 101 -20.16 -18.31 12.85
C PHE A 101 -20.90 -17.23 13.65
N SER A 102 -20.19 -16.16 14.01
CA SER A 102 -20.76 -15.00 14.69
C SER A 102 -20.44 -13.78 13.84
N GLU A 103 -21.47 -13.25 13.18
CA GLU A 103 -21.32 -12.03 12.39
C GLU A 103 -21.39 -10.83 13.33
N GLY A 104 -20.26 -10.13 13.53
CA GLY A 104 -20.25 -8.82 14.16
C GLY A 104 -19.58 -8.67 15.52
N MET A 105 -18.46 -9.37 15.79
CA MET A 105 -17.57 -8.90 16.86
C MET A 105 -16.65 -7.80 16.31
N ARG A 106 -16.62 -6.66 17.02
CA ARG A 106 -16.09 -5.34 16.62
C ARG A 106 -14.56 -5.30 16.45
N ASP A 107 -13.92 -6.46 16.39
CA ASP A 107 -12.47 -6.69 16.42
C ASP A 107 -11.98 -7.75 15.40
N GLY A 108 -12.74 -7.99 14.33
CA GLY A 108 -12.22 -8.76 13.19
C GLY A 108 -12.45 -10.27 13.28
N SER A 109 -13.62 -10.71 13.74
CA SER A 109 -14.08 -12.08 13.51
C SER A 109 -14.42 -12.30 12.03
N GLY A 110 -13.38 -12.54 11.24
CA GLY A 110 -13.47 -12.85 9.82
C GLY A 110 -14.23 -14.15 9.53
N ASN A 111 -14.43 -14.44 8.25
CA ASN A 111 -14.98 -15.71 7.78
C ASN A 111 -14.07 -16.93 8.11
N ILE A 112 -13.02 -16.77 8.92
CA ILE A 112 -12.13 -17.81 9.43
C ILE A 112 -12.22 -17.80 10.96
N VAL A 113 -12.78 -18.86 11.54
CA VAL A 113 -13.08 -18.92 12.98
C VAL A 113 -12.09 -19.85 13.68
N GLY A 114 -11.38 -19.36 14.68
CA GLY A 114 -10.45 -20.18 15.47
C GLY A 114 -9.04 -20.33 14.89
N ILE A 115 -8.70 -19.57 13.84
CA ILE A 115 -7.32 -19.22 13.51
C ILE A 115 -7.20 -17.73 13.79
N LEU A 116 -6.22 -17.35 14.61
CA LEU A 116 -5.95 -15.94 14.86
C LEU A 116 -5.40 -15.31 13.60
N MET A 117 -5.84 -14.10 13.29
CA MET A 117 -5.24 -13.31 12.21
C MET A 117 -3.72 -13.24 12.45
N PRO A 118 -2.89 -13.59 11.46
CA PRO A 118 -1.44 -13.53 11.61
C PRO A 118 -1.04 -12.14 12.07
N PRO A 119 -0.13 -12.02 13.06
CA PRO A 119 0.47 -10.73 13.34
C PRO A 119 1.08 -10.23 12.05
N THR A 120 0.64 -9.06 11.57
CA THR A 120 1.31 -8.38 10.47
C THR A 120 2.70 -8.07 10.98
N ASN A 121 3.72 -8.89 10.67
CA ASN A 121 5.08 -8.86 11.25
C ASN A 121 5.43 -7.49 11.88
N GLU A 122 5.00 -7.31 13.12
CA GLU A 122 5.55 -6.37 14.08
C GLU A 122 6.24 -7.33 15.02
N LEU A 123 7.45 -7.74 14.62
CA LEU A 123 8.45 -8.19 15.58
C LEU A 123 8.38 -7.18 16.75
N PRO A 124 8.28 -7.62 18.02
CA PRO A 124 8.27 -6.68 19.14
C PRO A 124 9.45 -5.74 18.93
N ALA A 125 9.13 -4.46 18.78
CA ALA A 125 10.09 -3.45 18.42
C ALA A 125 11.32 -3.66 19.27
N LYS A 126 12.42 -4.04 18.62
CA LYS A 126 13.72 -3.63 19.11
C LYS A 126 13.57 -2.11 19.16
N VAL A 127 13.46 -1.57 20.37
CA VAL A 127 13.42 -0.13 20.65
C VAL A 127 14.78 0.42 20.22
N ASN A 128 14.96 0.51 18.92
CA ASN A 128 16.00 1.26 18.25
C ASN A 128 15.28 2.52 17.85
N GLY A 129 15.45 3.59 18.63
CA GLY A 129 14.90 4.94 18.46
C GLY A 129 14.32 5.27 17.08
N GLY A 130 13.16 4.69 16.78
CA GLY A 130 12.50 4.79 15.49
C GLY A 130 11.68 6.07 15.47
N LEU A 131 11.61 6.70 14.31
CA LEU A 131 10.73 7.84 14.08
C LEU A 131 9.28 7.45 14.41
N VAL A 132 8.69 8.14 15.38
CA VAL A 132 7.28 7.98 15.75
C VAL A 132 6.44 8.70 14.70
N PHE A 133 5.52 7.98 14.05
CA PHE A 133 4.59 8.56 13.08
C PHE A 133 3.36 9.14 13.78
N ASP A 134 3.57 10.25 14.47
CA ASP A 134 2.52 11.00 15.15
C ASP A 134 2.09 12.25 14.37
N VAL A 135 1.13 12.97 14.95
CA VAL A 135 0.60 14.22 14.38
C VAL A 135 1.68 15.31 14.34
N GLU A 136 2.64 15.30 15.25
CA GLU A 136 3.73 16.29 15.27
C GLU A 136 4.72 16.09 14.12
N LEU A 137 5.03 14.83 13.77
CA LEU A 137 5.80 14.52 12.57
C LEU A 137 5.06 14.97 11.31
N LEU A 138 3.76 14.68 11.24
CA LEU A 138 2.92 15.08 10.13
C LEU A 138 2.94 16.60 9.94
N ASP A 139 2.74 17.37 11.02
CA ASP A 139 2.79 18.83 11.01
C ASP A 139 4.16 19.35 10.52
N ARG A 140 5.27 18.79 11.01
CA ARG A 140 6.63 19.15 10.55
C ARG A 140 6.81 18.93 9.05
N VAL A 141 6.44 17.75 8.55
CA VAL A 141 6.55 17.43 7.11
C VAL A 141 5.63 18.32 6.27
N PHE A 142 4.45 18.68 6.78
CA PHE A 142 3.50 19.52 6.06
C PHE A 142 3.96 20.98 5.97
N LYS A 143 4.63 21.48 7.01
CA LYS A 143 5.30 22.79 7.05
C LYS A 143 6.55 22.84 6.17
N THR A 144 7.20 21.71 5.92
CA THR A 144 8.34 21.64 4.99
C THR A 144 7.88 21.97 3.56
N PRO A 145 8.57 22.89 2.84
CA PRO A 145 8.26 23.19 1.46
C PRO A 145 8.67 22.03 0.54
N ILE A 146 7.73 21.13 0.27
CA ILE A 146 7.94 19.93 -0.55
C ILE A 146 7.32 20.16 -1.93
N ASN A 147 8.15 20.19 -2.95
CA ASN A 147 7.69 20.22 -4.34
C ASN A 147 7.34 18.80 -4.78
N THR A 148 6.07 18.54 -5.05
CA THR A 148 5.60 17.27 -5.63
C THR A 148 5.31 17.42 -7.12
N VAL A 149 5.34 16.32 -7.86
CA VAL A 149 5.01 16.33 -9.29
C VAL A 149 3.53 16.68 -9.50
N LYS A 150 3.23 17.48 -10.54
CA LYS A 150 1.85 17.84 -10.91
C LYS A 150 1.02 16.63 -11.37
N SER A 151 1.68 15.62 -11.91
CA SER A 151 1.05 14.40 -12.40
C SER A 151 2.01 13.23 -12.30
N ILE A 152 1.50 12.06 -11.93
CA ILE A 152 2.29 10.84 -11.83
C ILE A 152 2.72 10.38 -13.24
N PRO A 153 4.04 10.20 -13.50
CA PRO A 153 4.53 9.68 -14.77
C PRO A 153 3.88 8.34 -15.11
N HIS A 154 3.58 8.12 -16.40
CA HIS A 154 2.79 6.96 -16.85
C HIS A 154 3.38 5.62 -16.38
N ASN A 155 4.69 5.44 -16.52
CA ASN A 155 5.43 4.26 -16.08
C ASN A 155 5.46 4.06 -14.55
N CYS A 156 5.17 5.09 -13.76
CA CYS A 156 5.12 5.01 -12.29
C CYS A 156 3.71 4.68 -11.75
N ARG A 157 2.65 4.88 -12.55
CA ARG A 157 1.26 4.82 -12.08
C ARG A 157 0.88 3.48 -11.45
N TYR A 158 1.33 2.38 -12.05
CA TYR A 158 1.03 1.04 -11.52
C TYR A 158 1.68 0.82 -10.15
N ALA A 159 2.99 1.08 -10.03
CA ALA A 159 3.71 0.96 -8.77
C ALA A 159 3.13 1.88 -7.68
N PHE A 160 2.78 3.11 -8.05
CA PHE A 160 2.11 4.04 -7.15
C PHE A 160 0.75 3.50 -6.68
N ASN A 161 -0.07 2.98 -7.59
CA ASN A 161 -1.38 2.42 -7.25
C ASN A 161 -1.26 1.23 -6.29
N GLN A 162 -0.28 0.35 -6.50
CA GLN A 162 -0.04 -0.79 -5.61
C GLN A 162 0.39 -0.32 -4.23
N ALA A 163 1.38 0.59 -4.14
CA ALA A 163 1.82 1.13 -2.85
C ALA A 163 0.70 1.90 -2.11
N LEU A 164 -0.12 2.67 -2.83
CA LEU A 164 -1.28 3.36 -2.27
C LEU A 164 -2.32 2.38 -1.75
N LYS A 165 -2.66 1.35 -2.53
CA LYS A 165 -3.59 0.29 -2.10
C LYS A 165 -3.10 -0.39 -0.84
N THR A 166 -1.83 -0.79 -0.78
CA THR A 166 -1.23 -1.39 0.40
C THR A 166 -1.33 -0.47 1.61
N THR A 167 -1.01 0.82 1.44
CA THR A 167 -1.08 1.82 2.52
C THR A 167 -2.52 2.02 3.01
N LEU A 168 -3.49 2.10 2.10
CA LEU A 168 -4.92 2.16 2.43
C LEU A 168 -5.40 0.90 3.15
N TYR A 169 -4.95 -0.29 2.74
CA TYR A 169 -5.32 -1.53 3.41
C TYR A 169 -4.81 -1.59 4.85
N ARG A 170 -3.65 -0.99 5.16
CA ARG A 170 -3.17 -0.89 6.54
C ARG A 170 -4.06 0.00 7.40
N VAL A 171 -4.50 1.14 6.87
CA VAL A 171 -5.48 2.02 7.55
C VAL A 171 -6.82 1.30 7.76
N VAL A 172 -7.31 0.61 6.73
CA VAL A 172 -8.57 -0.16 6.83
C VAL A 172 -8.44 -1.29 7.85
N ALA A 173 -7.27 -1.93 7.96
CA ALA A 173 -7.01 -2.97 8.96
C ALA A 173 -6.89 -2.41 10.38
N LYS A 174 -6.36 -1.20 10.54
CA LYS A 174 -6.14 -0.53 11.84
C LYS A 174 -6.70 0.91 11.83
N PRO A 175 -8.03 1.11 11.75
CA PRO A 175 -8.61 2.44 11.59
C PRO A 175 -8.44 3.34 12.82
N GLY A 176 -8.15 2.77 13.99
CA GLY A 176 -7.80 3.52 15.21
C GLY A 176 -6.32 3.88 15.33
N SER A 177 -5.46 3.42 14.42
CA SER A 177 -4.01 3.67 14.49
C SER A 177 -3.67 5.01 13.86
N VAL A 178 -3.29 5.99 14.68
CA VAL A 178 -2.77 7.29 14.22
C VAL A 178 -1.56 7.10 13.31
N ASP A 179 -0.69 6.15 13.63
CA ASP A 179 0.51 5.84 12.85
C ASP A 179 0.19 5.46 11.39
N GLU A 180 -0.82 4.62 11.15
CA GLU A 180 -1.20 4.22 9.80
C GLU A 180 -1.85 5.37 9.02
N TRP A 181 -2.65 6.21 9.69
CA TRP A 181 -3.20 7.42 9.09
C TRP A 181 -2.11 8.42 8.72
N VAL A 182 -1.13 8.64 9.60
CA VAL A 182 0.01 9.51 9.34
C VAL A 182 0.82 8.99 8.15
N LYS A 183 1.13 7.69 8.10
CA LYS A 183 1.79 7.05 6.95
C LYS A 183 1.01 7.28 5.66
N LEU A 184 -0.31 7.11 5.66
CA LEU A 184 -1.15 7.39 4.49
C LEU A 184 -1.04 8.84 4.02
N LEU A 185 -1.05 9.80 4.94
CA LEU A 185 -0.99 11.23 4.62
C LEU A 185 0.42 11.66 4.17
N LEU A 186 1.47 11.01 4.66
CA LEU A 186 2.85 11.22 4.26
C LEU A 186 3.17 10.61 2.89
N PHE A 187 2.51 9.51 2.51
CA PHE A 187 2.78 8.75 1.29
C PHE A 187 3.00 9.61 0.02
N PRO A 188 2.07 10.50 -0.39
CA PRO A 188 2.26 11.30 -1.59
C PRO A 188 3.42 12.29 -1.45
N ARG A 189 3.66 12.84 -0.26
CA ARG A 189 4.74 13.82 -0.03
C ARG A 189 6.12 13.16 -0.05
N CYS A 190 6.22 11.93 0.43
CA CYS A 190 7.48 11.17 0.45
C CYS A 190 7.83 10.58 -0.93
N THR A 191 6.84 10.12 -1.70
CA THR A 191 7.06 9.33 -2.93
C THR A 191 6.99 10.13 -4.23
N LEU A 192 6.31 11.27 -4.25
CA LEU A 192 6.09 12.07 -5.47
C LEU A 192 6.94 13.34 -5.56
N GLN A 193 8.06 13.39 -4.85
CA GLN A 193 8.95 14.55 -4.84
C GLN A 193 9.52 14.87 -6.23
N VAL A 194 9.65 16.16 -6.54
CA VAL A 194 10.32 16.63 -7.75
C VAL A 194 11.83 16.38 -7.61
N PHE A 195 12.38 15.65 -8.57
CA PHE A 195 13.81 15.44 -8.70
C PHE A 195 14.52 16.78 -8.93
N LYS A 196 15.52 17.07 -8.10
CA LYS A 196 16.39 18.25 -8.20
C LYS A 196 17.68 17.87 -8.93
N PRO A 197 17.88 18.32 -10.19
CA PRO A 197 19.13 18.07 -10.92
C PRO A 197 20.32 18.71 -10.22
N ARG A 198 21.46 18.01 -10.18
CA ARG A 198 22.71 18.48 -9.57
C ARG A 198 23.72 19.05 -10.57
N ASN A 199 23.56 18.73 -11.85
CA ASN A 199 24.47 19.17 -12.90
C ASN A 199 23.73 19.42 -14.23
N ARG A 200 24.46 20.00 -15.19
CA ARG A 200 23.92 20.34 -16.52
C ARG A 200 23.48 19.12 -17.34
N GLN A 201 24.05 17.94 -17.10
CA GLN A 201 23.65 16.72 -17.82
C GLN A 201 22.29 16.21 -17.34
N GLU A 202 22.02 16.31 -16.03
CA GLU A 202 20.74 15.94 -15.43
C GLU A 202 19.62 16.94 -15.75
N SER A 203 19.95 18.22 -15.99
CA SER A 203 18.96 19.24 -16.33
C SER A 203 18.44 19.15 -17.77
N ARG A 204 19.13 18.40 -18.65
CA ARG A 204 18.66 18.14 -20.03
C ARG A 204 17.32 17.43 -20.00
N SER A 205 16.31 17.98 -20.68
CA SER A 205 14.89 17.59 -20.60
C SER A 205 14.64 16.07 -20.70
N GLY A 206 15.28 15.39 -21.66
CA GLY A 206 15.15 13.93 -21.81
C GLY A 206 15.67 13.15 -20.60
N ASN A 207 16.84 13.55 -20.08
CA ASN A 207 17.44 12.92 -18.90
C ASN A 207 16.63 13.24 -17.63
N ARG A 208 16.18 14.49 -17.49
CA ARG A 208 15.39 14.96 -16.34
C ARG A 208 14.09 14.15 -16.16
N LYS A 209 13.35 13.86 -17.23
CA LYS A 209 12.11 13.06 -17.15
C LYS A 209 12.38 11.62 -16.71
N ASN A 210 13.46 11.02 -17.24
CA ASN A 210 13.86 9.66 -16.86
C ASN A 210 14.31 9.61 -15.39
N LEU A 211 15.13 10.57 -14.96
CA LEU A 211 15.58 10.69 -13.57
C LEU A 211 14.43 10.95 -12.61
N GLN A 212 13.46 11.80 -12.99
CA GLN A 212 12.24 12.01 -12.21
C GLN A 212 11.46 10.70 -12.01
N SER A 213 11.26 9.94 -13.08
CA SER A 213 10.51 8.68 -13.02
C SER A 213 11.24 7.63 -12.18
N ARG A 214 12.57 7.54 -12.34
CA ARG A 214 13.43 6.64 -11.55
C ARG A 214 13.44 7.03 -10.08
N SER A 215 13.50 8.32 -9.76
CA SER A 215 13.42 8.84 -8.40
C SER A 215 12.11 8.43 -7.72
N ILE A 216 10.97 8.55 -8.43
CA ILE A 216 9.66 8.13 -7.90
C ILE A 216 9.60 6.62 -7.70
N LEU A 217 10.06 5.82 -8.67
CA LEU A 217 10.06 4.36 -8.55
C LEU A 217 10.94 3.88 -7.38
N ASN A 218 12.10 4.49 -7.18
CA ASN A 218 12.95 4.19 -6.03
C ASN A 218 12.24 4.54 -4.71
N ALA A 219 11.63 5.72 -4.62
CA ALA A 219 10.89 6.11 -3.42
C ALA A 219 9.71 5.18 -3.13
N LEU A 220 9.01 4.69 -4.17
CA LEU A 220 7.93 3.71 -4.03
C LEU A 220 8.43 2.33 -3.58
N ALA A 221 9.59 1.89 -4.06
CA ALA A 221 10.22 0.66 -3.59
C ALA A 221 10.62 0.79 -2.11
N THR A 222 11.32 1.87 -1.76
CA THR A 222 11.72 2.17 -0.38
C THR A 222 10.51 2.32 0.55
N TRP A 223 9.37 2.83 0.08
CA TRP A 223 8.14 2.87 0.88
C TRP A 223 7.63 1.47 1.27
N GLY A 224 7.86 0.48 0.41
CA GLY A 224 7.45 -0.91 0.64
C GLY A 224 8.40 -1.69 1.55
N ASP A 225 9.63 -1.21 1.74
CA ASP A 225 10.66 -1.88 2.54
C ASP A 225 10.48 -1.64 4.05
N GLU A 226 10.96 -2.58 4.87
CA GLU A 226 10.97 -2.41 6.33
C GLU A 226 11.84 -1.21 6.74
N GLY A 227 11.24 -0.26 7.46
CA GLY A 227 11.91 0.96 7.90
C GLY A 227 12.17 2.00 6.80
N GLY A 228 11.87 1.73 5.53
CA GLY A 228 12.17 2.66 4.45
C GLY A 228 11.34 3.96 4.47
N ILE A 229 10.14 3.92 5.07
CA ILE A 229 9.32 5.12 5.32
C ILE A 229 10.10 6.14 6.17
N THR A 230 10.80 5.67 7.21
CA THR A 230 11.61 6.52 8.09
C THR A 230 12.69 7.26 7.29
N SER A 231 13.43 6.53 6.44
CA SER A 231 14.45 7.11 5.58
C SER A 231 13.90 8.14 4.59
N LEU A 232 12.69 7.91 4.06
CA LEU A 232 12.03 8.87 3.16
C LEU A 232 11.62 10.14 3.91
N VAL A 233 11.11 10.02 5.13
CA VAL A 233 10.74 11.17 5.95
C VAL A 233 11.97 11.98 6.36
N GLU A 234 13.04 11.33 6.80
CA GLU A 234 14.30 12.00 7.09
C GLU A 234 14.85 12.72 5.85
N SER A 235 14.79 12.08 4.68
CA SER A 235 15.20 12.70 3.42
C SER A 235 14.40 13.96 3.11
N VAL A 236 13.08 13.93 3.32
CA VAL A 236 12.20 15.10 3.14
C VAL A 236 12.59 16.24 4.07
N LEU A 237 12.77 15.95 5.36
CA LEU A 237 13.12 16.96 6.36
C LEU A 237 14.51 17.55 6.09
N ASN A 238 15.50 16.71 5.79
CA ASN A 238 16.88 17.14 5.52
C ASN A 238 17.03 17.89 4.19
N SER A 239 16.20 17.59 3.20
CA SER A 239 16.20 18.28 1.89
C SER A 239 15.75 19.74 1.96
N SER A 240 15.19 20.18 3.10
CA SER A 240 14.82 21.56 3.38
C SER A 240 15.85 22.36 4.18
N GLY A 241 16.82 21.68 4.82
CA GLY A 241 17.84 22.33 5.66
C GLY A 241 18.99 22.98 4.90
N VAL A 242 19.16 22.67 3.60
CA VAL A 242 20.22 23.25 2.76
C VAL A 242 19.63 24.30 1.84
N GLY A 243 19.43 25.51 2.37
CA GLY A 243 18.93 26.62 1.56
C GLY A 243 18.56 27.89 2.31
N PHE A 244 19.27 28.27 3.37
CA PHE A 244 19.23 29.66 3.87
C PHE A 244 20.46 30.03 4.71
N LEU A 245 21.66 29.81 4.16
CA LEU A 245 22.84 30.55 4.62
C LEU A 245 23.54 31.07 3.37
N GLY A 246 23.39 32.37 3.15
CA GLY A 246 24.13 33.08 2.12
C GLY A 246 25.62 32.99 2.40
N HIS A 247 26.39 32.81 1.33
CA HIS A 247 27.67 33.47 1.28
C HIS A 247 27.87 34.06 -0.12
N GLU A 248 28.14 35.35 -0.09
CA GLU A 248 28.31 36.26 -1.19
C GLU A 248 29.50 35.90 -2.08
N GLY A 249 29.35 36.24 -3.36
CA GLY A 249 30.31 36.97 -4.18
C GLY A 249 31.79 36.62 -4.08
N SER A 250 32.31 36.04 -5.16
CA SER A 250 33.58 36.52 -5.74
C SER A 250 33.61 36.25 -7.24
N ASP A 251 33.44 37.35 -7.97
CA ASP A 251 34.11 37.77 -9.21
C ASP A 251 34.56 36.72 -10.22
N LYS A 252 33.97 36.79 -11.42
CA LYS A 252 34.72 36.81 -12.68
C LYS A 252 34.10 37.80 -13.67
N GLN A 253 34.80 38.91 -13.88
CA GLN A 253 34.74 39.70 -15.12
C GLN A 253 35.22 38.83 -16.30
N GLU A 254 34.49 38.81 -17.42
CA GLU A 254 35.09 39.01 -18.76
C GLU A 254 34.01 39.35 -19.82
N GLU A 255 33.90 40.65 -20.04
CA GLU A 255 33.75 41.42 -21.29
C GLU A 255 33.16 40.85 -22.61
N LYS A 256 32.08 41.54 -23.04
CA LYS A 256 31.62 41.97 -24.40
C LYS A 256 31.35 40.94 -25.51
N SER A 257 30.14 41.06 -26.09
CA SER A 257 29.94 41.83 -27.33
C SER A 257 28.46 42.08 -27.69
N LYS A 258 28.23 43.21 -28.37
CA LYS A 258 26.99 43.97 -28.64
C LYS A 258 26.04 43.35 -29.67
N ALA A 259 24.73 43.62 -29.54
CA ALA A 259 23.79 44.13 -30.58
C ALA A 259 22.38 44.32 -29.97
N ILE A 260 21.99 45.52 -29.54
CA ILE A 260 21.16 46.54 -30.24
C ILE A 260 19.65 46.19 -30.39
N ARG A 261 18.84 46.94 -29.61
CA ARG A 261 17.48 47.50 -29.80
C ARG A 261 16.27 46.57 -30.02
N SER A 262 15.31 46.62 -29.08
CA SER A 262 14.13 47.49 -29.23
C SER A 262 13.49 47.85 -27.89
N VAL A 263 13.14 49.13 -27.79
CA VAL A 263 12.38 49.82 -26.74
C VAL A 263 10.90 49.39 -26.80
N ASN A 264 10.24 49.07 -25.69
CA ASN A 264 9.22 49.94 -25.08
C ASN A 264 8.48 49.35 -23.85
N SER A 265 8.30 50.27 -22.89
CA SER A 265 7.18 50.46 -21.94
C SER A 265 6.82 49.43 -20.86
N ASN A 266 7.13 49.84 -19.63
CA ASN A 266 6.44 49.61 -18.36
C ASN A 266 4.91 49.47 -18.47
N SER A 267 4.31 48.57 -17.68
CA SER A 267 3.51 48.97 -16.52
C SER A 267 3.05 47.75 -15.72
N ASP A 268 3.13 47.94 -14.41
CA ASP A 268 2.74 47.06 -13.32
C ASP A 268 1.35 46.42 -13.46
N LEU A 269 1.21 45.20 -12.94
CA LEU A 269 0.22 44.91 -11.91
C LEU A 269 0.57 43.58 -11.23
N SER A 270 1.18 43.72 -10.06
CA SER A 270 1.26 42.74 -8.99
C SER A 270 -0.14 42.25 -8.61
N TYR A 271 -0.33 40.94 -8.53
CA TYR A 271 -1.33 40.37 -7.62
C TYR A 271 -0.77 39.15 -6.91
N THR A 272 -0.37 39.42 -5.67
CA THR A 272 -0.13 38.47 -4.59
C THR A 272 -1.43 37.72 -4.29
N MET A 273 -1.40 36.39 -4.21
CA MET A 273 -2.51 35.62 -3.64
C MET A 273 -1.99 34.77 -2.49
N HIS A 274 -2.25 35.26 -1.27
CA HIS A 274 -2.27 34.47 -0.06
C HIS A 274 -3.44 33.48 -0.12
N ILE A 275 -3.22 32.23 0.26
CA ILE A 275 -4.30 31.31 0.59
C ILE A 275 -4.04 30.72 1.97
N ILE A 276 -5.08 30.84 2.78
CA ILE A 276 -5.32 30.31 4.13
C ILE A 276 -5.37 28.78 4.10
#